data_AF-A0A6M8HY90-F1
#
_entry.id   AF-A0A6M8HY90-F1
#
_cell.length_a   1.000
_cell.length_b   1.000
_cell.length_c   1.000
_cell.angle_alpha   90.00
_cell.angle_beta   90.00
_cell.angle_gamma   90.00
#
_symmetry.space_group_name_H-M   'P 1'
#
loop_
_entity.id
_entity.type
_entity.pdbx_description
1 polymer ?
#
loop_
_entity_poly.entity_id
_entity_poly.type
_entity_poly.pdbx_seq_one_letter_code
_entity_poly.pdbx_strand_id
1 'polypeptide(L)' 'MTAGINGLSGAAIIRAVTELCRSLGITTTIEGVETVEQLEALSMLGYTEAQGFLFSCPVPLAKV' A
#
# COMPACT_ATOMS: atom_id res chain seq x y z
N MET A 1 1.23 -0.31 -4.64
CA MET A 1 1.16 -1.77 -4.36
C MET A 1 -0.13 -2.06 -3.62
N THR A 2 -0.82 -3.18 -3.85
CA THR A 2 -2.18 -3.38 -3.31
C THR A 2 -2.18 -4.11 -1.96
N ALA A 3 -3.03 -3.69 -1.01
CA ALA A 3 -3.11 -4.30 0.32
C ALA A 3 -3.69 -5.74 0.33
N GLY A 4 -4.40 -6.12 -0.73
CA GLY A 4 -5.03 -7.44 -0.87
C GLY A 4 -4.28 -8.37 -1.82
N ILE A 5 -3.36 -9.20 -1.31
CA ILE A 5 -2.77 -10.31 -2.07
C ILE A 5 -2.94 -11.64 -1.31
N ASN A 6 -3.79 -12.50 -1.84
CA ASN A 6 -4.00 -13.85 -1.32
C ASN A 6 -3.01 -14.81 -2.00
N GLY A 7 -1.90 -15.15 -1.34
CA GLY A 7 -0.97 -16.22 -1.75
C GLY A 7 0.53 -15.93 -1.55
N LEU A 8 1.33 -17.00 -1.42
CA LEU A 8 2.79 -16.95 -1.21
C LEU A 8 3.55 -16.22 -2.33
N SER A 9 3.09 -16.35 -3.58
CA SER A 9 3.70 -15.71 -4.76
C SER A 9 3.55 -14.19 -4.75
N GLY A 10 2.37 -13.68 -4.36
CA GLY A 10 2.12 -12.25 -4.23
C GLY A 10 3.05 -11.62 -3.20
N ALA A 11 3.21 -12.26 -2.04
CA ALA A 11 4.05 -11.74 -0.96
C ALA A 11 5.53 -11.65 -1.39
N ALA A 12 6.03 -12.62 -2.16
CA ALA A 12 7.39 -12.59 -2.69
C ALA A 12 7.60 -11.42 -3.68
N ILE A 13 6.62 -11.18 -4.57
CA ILE A 13 6.67 -10.05 -5.51
C ILE A 13 6.68 -8.72 -4.75
N ILE A 14 5.80 -8.55 -3.76
CA ILE A 14 5.75 -7.32 -2.95
C ILE A 14 7.11 -7.07 -2.29
N ARG A 15 7.69 -8.08 -1.63
CA ARG A 15 9.01 -7.91 -1.00
C ARG A 15 10.09 -7.52 -2.01
N ALA A 16 10.11 -8.13 -3.20
CA ALA A 16 11.09 -7.83 -4.23
C ALA A 16 10.95 -6.38 -4.75
N VAL A 17 9.72 -5.93 -5.03
CA VAL A 17 9.46 -4.57 -5.51
C VAL A 17 9.76 -3.54 -4.42
N THR A 18 9.37 -3.81 -3.17
CA THR A 18 9.66 -2.92 -2.05
C THR A 18 11.15 -2.73 -1.84
N GLU A 19 11.94 -3.80 -1.88
CA GLU A 19 13.39 -3.71 -1.73
C GLU A 19 14.04 -2.94 -2.89
N LEU A 20 13.53 -3.12 -4.12
CA LEU A 20 13.97 -2.37 -5.29
C LEU A 20 13.70 -0.87 -5.11
N CYS A 21 12.47 -0.50 -4.75
CA CYS A 21 12.11 0.91 -4.55
C CYS A 21 12.92 1.55 -3.41
N ARG A 22 13.13 0.83 -2.30
CA ARG A 22 13.98 1.30 -1.19
C ARG A 22 15.42 1.56 -1.65
N SER A 23 15.99 0.65 -2.43
CA SER A 23 17.36 0.79 -2.97
C SER A 23 17.49 1.99 -3.92
N LEU A 24 16.41 2.33 -4.62
CA LEU A 24 16.38 3.46 -5.56
C LEU A 24 15.94 4.78 -4.90
N GLY A 25 15.60 4.78 -3.61
CA GLY A 25 15.04 5.96 -2.93
C GLY A 25 13.67 6.38 -3.48
N ILE A 26 12.92 5.45 -4.06
CA ILE A 26 11.60 5.70 -4.64
C ILE A 26 10.54 5.47 -3.56
N THR A 27 9.71 6.49 -3.33
CA THR A 27 8.55 6.37 -2.45
C THR A 27 7.52 5.44 -3.06
N THR A 28 6.89 4.61 -2.22
CA THR A 28 5.88 3.65 -2.66
C THR A 28 4.58 3.87 -1.91
N THR A 29 3.48 3.89 -2.66
CA THR A 29 2.13 4.02 -2.11
C THR A 29 1.48 2.64 -2.01
N ILE A 30 0.89 2.33 -0.85
CA ILE A 30 -0.03 1.19 -0.71
C ILE A 30 -1.42 1.61 -1.16
N GLU A 31 -2.05 0.87 -2.07
CA GLU A 31 -3.42 1.10 -2.52
C GLU A 31 -4.35 0.01 -1.96
N GLY A 32 -5.63 0.35 -1.79
CA GLY A 32 -6.65 -0.59 -1.32
C GLY A 32 -6.62 -0.86 0.18
N VAL A 33 -6.16 0.08 1.00
CA VAL A 33 -6.26 -0.02 2.47
C VAL A 33 -7.69 0.26 2.91
N GLU A 34 -8.37 -0.75 3.45
CA GLU A 34 -9.77 -0.70 3.84
C GLU A 34 -9.97 -0.77 5.35
N THR A 35 -9.01 -1.31 6.10
CA THR A 35 -9.11 -1.47 7.56
C THR A 35 -7.91 -0.90 8.31
N VAL A 36 -8.11 -0.54 9.57
CA VAL A 36 -7.04 -0.02 10.45
C VAL A 36 -5.95 -1.06 10.65
N GLU A 37 -6.30 -2.34 10.76
CA GLU A 37 -5.35 -3.44 10.95
C GLU A 37 -4.42 -3.58 9.73
N GLN A 38 -4.94 -3.35 8.52
CA GLN A 38 -4.10 -3.29 7.32
C GLN A 38 -3.15 -2.10 7.39
N LEU A 39 -3.62 -0.91 7.77
CA LEU A 39 -2.79 0.28 7.91
C LEU A 39 -1.65 0.08 8.92
N GLU A 40 -1.94 -0.46 10.09
CA GLU A 40 -0.95 -0.73 11.15
C GLU A 40 0.12 -1.72 10.69
N ALA A 41 -0.29 -2.81 10.01
CA ALA A 41 0.64 -3.78 9.43
C ALA A 41 1.58 -3.12 8.42
N LEU A 42 1.08 -2.19 7.61
CA LEU A 42 1.86 -1.46 6.61
C LEU A 42 2.81 -0.44 7.24
N SER A 43 2.39 0.27 8.29
CA SER A 43 3.25 1.18 9.04
C SER A 43 4.43 0.45 9.68
N MET A 44 4.22 -0.76 10.22
CA MET A 44 5.30 -1.59 10.77
C MET A 44 6.32 -2.05 9.71
N LEU A 45 5.89 -2.18 8.45
CA LEU A 45 6.77 -2.50 7.31
C LEU A 45 7.54 -1.26 6.79
N GLY A 46 7.30 -0.08 7.36
CA GLY A 46 7.98 1.16 7.01
C GLY A 46 7.39 1.87 5.79
N TYR A 47 6.15 1.56 5.41
CA TYR A 47 5.44 2.32 4.37
C TYR A 47 4.91 3.64 4.93
N THR A 48 5.07 4.70 4.16
CA THR A 48 4.73 6.07 4.56
C THR A 48 3.58 6.67 3.75
N GLU A 49 3.16 6.00 2.67
CA GLU A 49 2.04 6.45 1.82
C GLU A 49 1.03 5.33 1.64
N ALA A 50 -0.26 5.66 1.81
CA ALA A 50 -1.35 4.73 1.65
C ALA A 50 -2.60 5.42 1.06
N GLN A 51 -3.38 4.66 0.31
CA GLN A 51 -4.66 5.02 -0.28
C GLN A 51 -5.63 3.85 -0.09
N GLY A 52 -6.88 4.17 0.21
CA GLY A 52 -7.96 3.18 0.20
C GLY A 52 -9.20 3.70 0.92
N PHE A 53 -10.24 2.86 0.97
CA PHE A 53 -11.54 3.25 1.52
C PHE A 53 -11.50 3.57 3.01
N LEU A 54 -10.47 3.11 3.73
CA LEU A 54 -10.21 3.53 5.10
C LEU A 54 -10.08 5.06 5.20
N PHE A 55 -9.44 5.69 4.21
CA PHE A 55 -9.21 7.14 4.18
C PHE A 55 -10.34 7.88 3.47
N SER A 56 -10.70 7.43 2.27
CA SER A 56 -11.79 8.00 1.47
C SER A 56 -12.23 7.02 0.41
N CYS A 57 -13.52 7.01 0.10
CA CYS A 57 -14.00 6.44 -1.15
C CYS A 57 -13.57 7.33 -2.34
N PRO A 58 -13.62 6.83 -3.58
CA PRO A 58 -13.39 7.63 -4.77
C PRO A 58 -14.41 8.77 -4.82
N VAL A 59 -13.91 9.99 -5.01
CA VAL A 59 -14.75 11.18 -5.14
C VAL A 59 -14.67 11.74 -6.57
N PRO A 60 -15.74 12.39 -7.07
CA PRO A 60 -15.67 13.12 -8.33
C PRO A 60 -14.54 14.15 -8.30
N LEU A 61 -13.87 14.36 -9.45
CA LEU A 61 -12.74 15.30 -9.55
C LEU A 61 -13.08 16.71 -9.04
N ALA A 62 -14.32 17.16 -9.22
CA ALA A 62 -14.80 18.46 -8.73
C ALA A 62 -14.90 18.57 -7.19
N LYS A 63 -14.61 17.48 -6.46
CA LYS A 63 -14.70 17.37 -4.99
C LYS A 63 -13.38 16.87 -4.36
N VAL A 64 -12.29 16.85 -5.13
CA VAL A 64 -10.93 16.52 -4.66
C VAL A 64 -10.27 17.77 -4.09
#